data_AF-R0LQZ8-F1
#
_entry.id   AF-R0LQZ8-F1
#
_cell.length_a   1.000
_cell.length_b   1.000
_cell.length_c   1.000
_cell.angle_alpha   90.00
_cell.angle_beta   90.00
_cell.angle_gamma   90.00
#
_symmetry.space_group_name_H-M   'P 1'
#
loop_
_entity.id
_entity.type
_entity.pdbx_description
1 polymer ?
#
loop_
_entity_poly.entity_id
_entity_poly.type
_entity_poly.pdbx_seq_one_letter_code
_entity_poly.pdbx_strand_id
1 'polypeptide(L)'
;GTAIENFICVIYNVSFMNCTWHVSRTVPGDTQYFLYWKSSQKEDFIGCQNYVKDNWGRHTGCRFQNVTIEDKRAYFLVNGSGQNI
;
A
#
# COMPACT_ATOMS: atom_id res chain seq x y z
N GLY A 1 -14.25 -0.32 7.96
CA GLY A 1 -13.47 0.61 7.10
C GLY A 1 -12.00 0.25 7.20
N THR A 2 -11.22 0.48 6.14
CA THR A 2 -9.80 0.15 6.04
C THR A 2 -8.90 1.15 6.78
N ALA A 3 -9.18 1.46 8.05
CA ALA A 3 -8.58 2.60 8.73
C ALA A 3 -7.05 2.44 8.87
N ILE A 4 -6.34 3.03 7.92
CA ILE A 4 -4.91 3.29 7.93
C ILE A 4 -4.69 4.78 8.11
N GLU A 5 -3.57 5.14 8.72
CA GLU A 5 -3.18 6.51 9.00
C GLU A 5 -1.76 6.75 8.46
N ASN A 6 -1.41 8.02 8.20
CA ASN A 6 -0.08 8.43 7.73
C ASN A 6 0.43 7.62 6.52
N PHE A 7 -0.44 7.44 5.51
CA PHE A 7 -0.06 6.81 4.26
C PHE A 7 0.89 7.72 3.47
N ILE A 8 2.12 7.26 3.28
CA ILE A 8 3.19 8.01 2.60
C ILE A 8 3.87 7.07 1.61
N CYS A 9 4.15 7.56 0.40
CA CYS A 9 4.97 6.87 -0.58
C CYS A 9 6.15 7.75 -1.01
N VAL A 10 7.34 7.14 -1.11
CA VAL A 10 8.58 7.81 -1.52
C VAL A 10 9.20 7.03 -2.67
N ILE A 11 9.49 7.75 -3.76
CA ILE A 11 10.24 7.21 -4.89
C ILE A 11 11.72 7.52 -4.70
N TYR A 12 12.57 6.53 -4.91
CA TYR A 12 14.01 6.61 -4.74
C TYR A 12 14.72 5.73 -5.76
N ASN A 13 16.02 5.97 -5.96
CA ASN A 13 16.85 5.20 -6.90
C ASN A 13 16.19 5.02 -8.28
N VAL A 14 15.58 6.11 -8.79
CA VAL A 14 14.90 6.21 -10.10
C VAL A 14 13.57 5.46 -10.21
N SER A 15 13.50 4.18 -9.85
CA SER A 15 12.33 3.33 -10.15
C SER A 15 11.83 2.47 -8.98
N PHE A 16 12.30 2.73 -7.75
CA PHE A 16 11.80 2.07 -6.55
C PHE A 16 10.84 2.97 -5.81
N MET A 17 9.75 2.41 -5.28
CA MET A 17 8.80 3.15 -4.46
C MET A 17 8.52 2.39 -3.17
N ASN A 18 8.76 3.06 -2.04
CA ASN A 18 8.39 2.56 -0.72
C ASN A 18 7.16 3.31 -0.23
N CYS A 19 6.09 2.56 0.06
CA CYS A 19 4.91 3.07 0.72
C CYS A 19 4.82 2.53 2.15
N THR A 20 4.40 3.36 3.10
CA THR A 20 4.22 2.99 4.51
C THR A 20 2.93 3.57 5.05
N TRP A 21 2.34 2.90 6.03
CA TRP A 21 1.17 3.37 6.77
C TRP A 21 1.16 2.83 8.19
N HIS A 22 0.35 3.46 9.04
CA HIS A 22 0.02 2.96 10.36
C HIS A 22 -1.37 2.31 10.35
N VAL A 23 -1.52 1.27 11.15
CA VAL A 23 -2.82 0.62 11.39
C VAL A 23 -3.53 1.38 12.51
N SER A 24 -4.75 1.87 12.24
CA SER A 24 -5.52 2.56 13.27
C SER A 24 -5.90 1.60 14.40
N ARG A 25 -5.90 2.09 15.64
CA ARG A 25 -6.21 1.28 16.84
C ARG A 25 -7.66 0.82 16.90
N THR A 26 -8.52 1.37 16.05
CA THR A 26 -9.95 1.08 15.99
C THR A 26 -10.29 -0.15 15.13
N VAL A 27 -9.28 -0.73 14.45
CA VAL A 27 -9.46 -1.85 13.54
C VAL A 27 -9.21 -3.19 14.25
N PRO A 28 -9.97 -4.25 13.95
CA PRO A 28 -9.70 -5.59 14.45
C PRO A 28 -8.26 -6.05 14.20
N GLY A 29 -7.68 -6.74 15.19
CA GLY A 29 -6.28 -7.16 15.17
C GLY A 29 -5.93 -8.15 14.06
N ASP A 30 -6.91 -8.89 13.56
CA ASP A 30 -6.82 -9.84 12.45
C ASP A 30 -6.89 -9.18 11.06
N THR A 31 -7.13 -7.87 10.99
CA THR A 31 -7.23 -7.19 9.69
C THR A 31 -5.88 -7.19 8.97
N GLN A 32 -5.88 -7.72 7.75
CA GLN A 32 -4.75 -7.70 6.83
C GLN A 32 -4.96 -6.67 5.72
N TYR A 33 -3.88 -6.06 5.23
CA TYR A 33 -3.93 -4.97 4.24
C TYR A 33 -3.29 -5.35 2.92
N PHE A 34 -3.84 -4.84 1.82
CA PHE A 34 -3.32 -5.04 0.48
C PHE A 34 -3.25 -3.71 -0.25
N LEU A 35 -2.06 -3.39 -0.77
CA LEU A 35 -1.83 -2.15 -1.51
C LEU A 35 -1.73 -2.45 -3.00
N TYR A 36 -2.42 -1.60 -3.77
CA TYR A 36 -2.35 -1.54 -5.21
C TYR A 36 -2.06 -0.11 -5.66
N TRP A 37 -1.34 0.05 -6.76
CA TRP A 37 -1.07 1.36 -7.35
C TRP A 37 -1.13 1.34 -8.87
N LYS A 38 -1.28 2.52 -9.49
CA LYS A 38 -1.11 2.71 -10.93
C LYS A 38 -0.60 4.11 -11.26
N SER A 39 0.17 4.23 -12.35
CA SER A 39 0.80 5.47 -12.81
C SER A 39 -0.16 6.41 -13.53
N SER A 40 -1.27 5.88 -14.07
CA SER A 40 -2.23 6.68 -14.83
C SER A 40 -3.65 6.11 -14.70
N GLN A 41 -4.67 6.84 -15.15
CA GLN A 41 -6.05 6.33 -15.12
C GLN A 41 -6.27 5.16 -16.08
N LYS A 42 -5.52 5.10 -17.18
CA LYS A 42 -5.69 4.13 -18.26
C LYS A 42 -5.03 2.79 -17.97
N GLU A 43 -4.08 2.75 -17.05
CA GLU A 43 -3.39 1.53 -16.65
C GLU A 43 -4.20 0.73 -15.62
N ASP A 44 -3.85 -0.56 -15.54
CA ASP A 44 -4.33 -1.47 -14.53
C ASP A 44 -3.58 -1.28 -13.20
N PHE A 45 -4.25 -1.68 -12.12
CA PHE A 45 -3.65 -1.67 -10.79
C PHE A 45 -2.60 -2.79 -10.65
N ILE A 46 -1.40 -2.41 -10.21
CA ILE A 46 -0.34 -3.33 -9.87
C ILE A 46 -0.40 -3.59 -8.36
N GLY A 47 -0.54 -4.85 -7.98
CA GLY A 47 -0.49 -5.29 -6.58
C GLY A 47 0.92 -5.20 -6.00
N CYS A 48 1.00 -5.00 -4.69
CA CYS A 48 2.28 -4.97 -3.98
C CYS A 48 3.14 -6.20 -4.24
N GLN A 49 4.39 -5.96 -4.60
CA GLN A 49 5.37 -7.02 -4.89
C GLN A 49 6.09 -7.50 -3.63
N ASN A 50 6.36 -6.60 -2.68
CA ASN A 50 7.07 -6.93 -1.45
C ASN A 50 6.53 -6.13 -0.26
N TYR A 51 5.78 -6.80 0.63
CA TYR A 51 5.19 -6.18 1.80
C TYR A 51 6.19 -5.99 2.94
N VAL A 52 6.12 -4.82 3.57
CA VAL A 52 6.70 -4.59 4.90
C VAL A 52 5.69 -5.03 5.94
N LYS A 53 6.13 -5.81 6.92
CA LYS A 53 5.27 -6.41 7.94
C LYS A 53 5.61 -5.90 9.32
N ASP A 54 4.60 -5.71 10.16
CA ASP A 54 4.79 -5.49 11.59
C ASP A 54 5.11 -6.81 12.32
N ASN A 55 5.31 -6.72 13.64
CA ASN A 55 5.63 -7.88 14.49
C ASN A 55 4.52 -8.94 14.54
N TRP A 56 3.30 -8.61 14.11
CA TRP A 56 2.16 -9.53 14.03
C TRP A 56 1.94 -10.04 12.59
N GLY A 57 2.81 -9.72 11.65
CA GLY A 57 2.72 -10.14 10.26
C GLY A 57 1.72 -9.34 9.42
N ARG A 58 1.14 -8.25 9.95
CA ARG A 58 0.25 -7.37 9.19
C ARG A 58 1.07 -6.48 8.26
N HIS A 59 0.55 -6.28 7.06
CA HIS A 59 1.15 -5.41 6.08
C HIS A 59 1.01 -3.95 6.54
N THR A 60 2.15 -3.29 6.73
CA THR A 60 2.26 -1.87 7.15
C THR A 60 3.03 -1.04 6.13
N GLY A 61 3.42 -1.66 5.02
CA GLY A 61 4.08 -1.00 3.93
C GLY A 61 4.22 -1.90 2.71
N CYS A 62 4.69 -1.32 1.62
CA CYS A 62 4.98 -2.01 0.38
C CYS A 62 6.23 -1.44 -0.28
N ARG A 63 6.98 -2.29 -0.97
CA ARG A 63 8.03 -1.90 -1.91
C ARG A 63 7.65 -2.33 -3.31
N PHE A 64 7.57 -1.37 -4.21
CA PHE A 64 7.41 -1.58 -5.64
C PHE A 64 8.75 -1.38 -6.35
N GLN A 65 8.97 -2.17 -7.40
CA GLN A 65 10.12 -2.10 -8.29
C GLN A 65 9.63 -1.78 -9.70
N ASN A 66 10.52 -1.20 -10.52
CA ASN A 66 10.24 -0.85 -11.91
C ASN A 66 9.03 0.10 -12.06
N VAL A 67 8.92 1.06 -11.15
CA VAL A 67 7.93 2.12 -11.19
C VAL A 67 8.30 3.11 -12.29
N THR A 68 7.40 3.31 -13.25
CA THR A 68 7.53 4.34 -14.28
C THR A 68 6.68 5.53 -13.89
N ILE A 69 7.29 6.71 -13.79
CA ILE A 69 6.55 7.96 -13.54
C ILE A 69 6.22 8.57 -14.90
N GLU A 70 5.10 8.15 -15.49
CA GLU A 70 4.65 8.70 -16.77
C GLU A 70 3.76 9.93 -16.61
N ASP A 71 2.94 9.97 -15.55
CA ASP A 71 2.01 11.06 -15.26
C ASP A 71 2.41 11.80 -13.97
N LYS A 72 1.91 13.02 -13.80
CA LYS A 72 2.06 13.81 -12.58
C LYS A 72 1.23 13.26 -11.41
N ARG A 73 0.38 12.26 -11.65
CA ARG A 73 -0.56 11.71 -10.66
C ARG A 73 -0.43 10.20 -10.59
N ALA A 74 -0.21 9.68 -9.38
CA ALA A 74 -0.32 8.25 -9.08
C ALA A 74 -1.62 7.98 -8.29
N TYR A 75 -2.21 6.82 -8.52
CA TYR A 75 -3.43 6.39 -7.82
C TYR A 75 -3.10 5.20 -6.93
N PHE A 76 -3.58 5.22 -5.69
CA PHE A 76 -3.34 4.17 -4.71
C PHE A 76 -4.66 3.64 -4.17
N LEU A 77 -4.74 2.32 -3.99
CA LEU A 77 -5.88 1.63 -3.41
C LEU A 77 -5.40 0.74 -2.27
N VAL A 78 -5.94 0.95 -1.07
CA VAL A 78 -5.67 0.09 0.09
C VAL A 78 -6.95 -0.65 0.48
N ASN A 79 -6.89 -1.98 0.35
CA ASN A 79 -7.92 -2.88 0.80
C ASN A 79 -7.54 -3.47 2.15
N GLY A 80 -8.53 -3.70 3.01
CA GLY A 80 -8.37 -4.39 4.28
C GLY A 80 -9.28 -5.61 4.28
N SER A 81 -8.73 -6.80 4.53
CA SER A 81 -9.52 -7.99 4.82
C SER A 81 -9.59 -8.15 6.34
N GLY A 82 -10.70 -7.75 6.93
CA GLY A 82 -11.06 -8.15 8.29
C GLY A 82 -12.09 -9.27 8.19
N GLN A 83 -12.02 -10.25 9.09
CA GLN A 83 -13.16 -11.12 9.30
C GLN A 83 -14.22 -10.27 10.00
N ASN A 84 -15.32 -9.95 9.31
CA ASN A 84 -16.53 -9.51 9.99
C ASN A 84 -17.01 -10.74 10.78
N ILE A 85 -16.60 -10.84 12.05
CA ILE A 85 -17.26 -11.73 13.01
C ILE A 85 -18.54 -11.03 13.48
#